data_AF-A0AAQ3NXC0-F1
#
_entry.id   AF-A0AAQ3NXC0-F1
#
_cell.length_a   1.000
_cell.length_b   1.000
_cell.length_c   1.000
_cell.angle_alpha   90.00
_cell.angle_beta   90.00
_cell.angle_gamma   90.00
#
_symmetry.space_group_name_H-M   'P 1'
#
loop_
_entity.id
_entity.type
_entity.pdbx_description
1 polymer ?
#
loop_
_entity_poly.entity_id
_entity_poly.type
_entity_poly.pdbx_seq_one_letter_code
_entity_poly.pdbx_strand_id
1 'polypeptide(L)'
;KKWLDVLRDIVYEVDDLLDEVSTKAATQKEVSNSFSHIFNRKRIVSIKKLEDIAERLDDILKQKESLNLKEILVESNQPWKDQPTSLEDRYGMYGRDKDKEAIMKLVLEDNTDGEEVSVIPIVGMGGVGKTTLARSVYNDGKLKQIFDLKTWVCVS
;
A
#
# COMPACT_ATOMS: atom_id res chain seq x y z
N LYS A 1 11.36 -4.70 16.72
CA LYS A 1 11.84 -4.37 15.35
C LYS A 1 12.89 -5.38 14.89
N LYS A 2 14.07 -5.47 15.55
CA LYS A 2 15.11 -6.46 15.21
C LYS A 2 14.61 -7.91 15.01
N TRP A 3 13.75 -8.42 15.90
CA TRP A 3 13.14 -9.76 15.74
C TRP A 3 12.33 -9.91 14.44
N LEU A 4 11.56 -8.88 14.06
CA LEU A 4 10.74 -8.88 12.84
C LEU A 4 11.60 -8.76 11.59
N ASP A 5 12.68 -7.98 11.65
CA ASP A 5 13.63 -7.86 10.53
C ASP A 5 14.29 -9.21 10.24
N VAL A 6 14.72 -9.95 11.28
CA VAL A 6 15.29 -11.30 11.13
C VAL A 6 14.26 -12.29 10.58
N LEU A 7 13.00 -12.24 11.04
CA LEU A 7 11.93 -13.08 10.49
C LEU A 7 11.69 -12.78 9.01
N ARG A 8 11.63 -11.50 8.63
CA ARG A 8 11.45 -11.08 7.24
C ARG A 8 12.58 -11.62 6.35
N ASP A 9 13.82 -11.53 6.82
CA ASP A 9 14.97 -12.02 6.06
C ASP A 9 14.90 -13.54 5.85
N ILE A 10 14.45 -14.31 6.86
CA ILE A 10 14.22 -15.76 6.71
C ILE A 10 13.10 -16.06 5.69
N VAL A 11 12.02 -15.29 5.68
CA VAL A 11 10.91 -15.49 4.73
C VAL A 11 11.39 -15.27 3.29
N TYR A 12 12.21 -14.25 3.04
CA TYR A 12 12.81 -14.04 1.71
C TYR A 12 13.72 -15.21 1.31
N GLU A 13 14.51 -15.74 2.24
CA GLU A 13 15.39 -16.89 1.97
C GLU A 13 14.59 -18.17 1.62
N VAL A 14 13.43 -18.37 2.25
CA VAL A 14 12.49 -19.45 1.90
C VAL A 14 11.90 -19.23 0.50
N ASP A 15 11.47 -18.01 0.19
CA ASP A 15 10.88 -17.64 -1.10
C ASP A 15 11.87 -17.90 -2.25
N ASP A 16 13.13 -17.46 -2.08
CA ASP A 16 14.22 -17.72 -3.02
C ASP A 16 14.44 -19.22 -3.27
N LEU A 17 14.34 -20.05 -2.22
CA LEU A 17 14.47 -21.51 -2.36
C LEU A 17 13.27 -22.14 -3.06
N LEU A 18 12.04 -21.66 -2.79
CA LEU A 18 10.84 -22.11 -3.45
C LEU A 18 10.88 -21.79 -4.95
N ASP A 19 11.37 -20.61 -5.31
CA ASP A 19 11.60 -20.20 -6.70
C ASP A 19 12.68 -21.06 -7.37
N GLU A 20 13.79 -21.35 -6.67
CA GLU A 20 14.85 -22.22 -7.18
C GLU A 20 14.32 -23.63 -7.46
N VAL A 21 13.50 -24.19 -6.57
CA VAL A 21 12.88 -25.52 -6.73
C VAL A 21 11.85 -25.50 -7.86
N SER A 22 10.98 -24.49 -7.91
CA SER A 22 9.91 -24.37 -8.90
C SER A 22 10.47 -24.20 -10.32
N THR A 23 11.48 -23.34 -10.48
CA THR A 23 12.19 -23.15 -11.76
C THR A 23 12.82 -24.47 -12.23
N LYS A 24 13.45 -25.22 -11.32
CA LYS A 24 14.05 -26.52 -11.66
C LYS A 24 13.02 -27.57 -12.04
N ALA A 25 11.91 -27.66 -11.31
CA ALA A 25 10.81 -28.57 -11.63
C ALA A 25 10.21 -28.28 -13.01
N ALA A 26 10.11 -27.00 -13.40
CA ALA A 26 9.67 -26.60 -14.73
C ALA A 26 10.67 -27.04 -15.84
N THR A 27 11.97 -26.80 -15.65
CA THR A 27 13.01 -27.22 -16.63
C THR A 27 13.16 -28.75 -16.75
N GLN A 28 12.76 -29.51 -15.72
CA GLN A 28 12.77 -30.97 -15.73
C GLN A 28 11.76 -31.56 -16.73
N LYS A 29 10.68 -30.85 -17.03
CA LYS A 29 9.68 -31.28 -18.01
C LYS A 29 10.19 -31.20 -19.45
N GLU A 30 11.24 -30.42 -19.71
CA GLU A 30 11.78 -30.19 -21.06
C GLU A 30 13.05 -30.99 -21.40
N VAL A 31 13.87 -31.38 -20.41
CA VAL A 31 15.18 -32.02 -20.69
C VAL A 31 15.27 -33.41 -20.05
N SER A 32 14.93 -34.43 -20.84
CA SER A 32 15.07 -35.84 -20.48
C SER A 32 16.52 -36.34 -20.66
N ASN A 33 17.03 -37.06 -19.66
CA ASN A 33 18.01 -38.16 -19.75
C ASN A 33 19.54 -38.01 -19.52
N SER A 34 20.12 -37.01 -18.83
CA SER A 34 21.59 -37.10 -18.54
C SER A 34 22.21 -36.47 -17.29
N PHE A 35 21.46 -36.14 -16.23
CA PHE A 35 22.02 -35.34 -15.11
C PHE A 35 21.81 -35.93 -13.70
N SER A 36 21.55 -37.24 -13.55
CA SER A 36 21.21 -37.88 -12.27
C SER A 36 22.22 -37.61 -11.12
N HIS A 37 23.53 -37.61 -11.39
CA HIS A 37 24.56 -37.39 -10.37
C HIS A 37 24.67 -35.93 -9.92
N ILE A 38 24.51 -34.98 -10.84
CA ILE A 38 24.52 -33.54 -10.53
C ILE A 38 23.25 -33.17 -9.74
N PHE A 39 22.12 -33.81 -10.07
CA PHE A 39 20.85 -33.58 -9.38
C PHE A 39 20.79 -34.16 -7.97
N ASN A 40 21.35 -35.35 -7.73
CA ASN A 40 21.41 -35.89 -6.36
C ASN A 40 22.22 -34.97 -5.45
N ARG A 41 23.36 -34.45 -5.93
CA ARG A 41 24.18 -33.52 -5.16
C ARG A 41 23.47 -32.19 -4.90
N LYS A 42 22.78 -31.62 -5.90
CA LYS A 42 22.03 -30.35 -5.75
C LYS A 42 20.76 -30.49 -4.91
N ARG A 43 20.03 -31.62 -5.01
CA ARG A 43 18.87 -31.94 -4.17
C ARG A 43 19.27 -32.07 -2.70
N ILE A 44 20.40 -32.72 -2.42
CA ILE A 44 20.99 -32.80 -1.08
C ILE A 44 21.36 -31.39 -0.56
N VAL A 45 21.91 -30.51 -1.40
CA VAL A 45 22.21 -29.12 -1.00
C VAL A 45 20.95 -28.33 -0.66
N SER A 46 19.88 -28.43 -1.45
CA SER A 46 18.61 -27.74 -1.15
C SER A 46 17.93 -28.27 0.12
N ILE A 47 18.00 -29.58 0.40
CA ILE A 47 17.45 -30.17 1.64
C ILE A 47 18.20 -29.65 2.87
N LYS A 48 19.55 -29.60 2.82
CA LYS A 48 20.35 -29.06 3.94
C LYS A 48 20.09 -27.58 4.21
N LYS A 49 19.85 -26.78 3.16
CA LYS A 49 19.45 -25.38 3.32
C LYS A 49 18.08 -25.24 3.98
N LEU A 50 17.13 -26.12 3.63
CA LEU A 50 15.81 -26.14 4.26
C LEU A 50 15.89 -26.52 5.74
N GLU A 51 16.75 -27.48 6.09
CA GLU A 51 17.03 -27.85 7.48
C GLU A 51 17.62 -26.67 8.28
N ASP A 52 18.61 -25.96 7.73
CA ASP A 52 19.19 -24.76 8.36
C ASP A 52 18.14 -23.66 8.62
N ILE A 53 17.27 -23.41 7.64
CA ILE A 53 16.18 -22.45 7.79
C ILE A 53 15.17 -22.90 8.86
N ALA A 54 14.83 -24.19 8.91
CA ALA A 54 13.92 -24.72 9.91
C ALA A 54 14.47 -24.56 11.33
N GLU A 55 15.77 -24.82 11.53
CA GLU A 55 16.45 -24.59 12.81
C GLU A 55 16.43 -23.11 13.21
N ARG A 56 16.76 -22.21 12.26
CA ARG A 56 16.72 -20.76 12.51
C ARG A 56 15.31 -20.25 12.82
N LEU A 57 14.28 -20.82 12.19
CA LEU A 57 12.88 -20.48 12.44
C LEU A 57 12.43 -20.95 13.83
N ASP A 58 12.86 -22.13 14.27
CA ASP A 58 12.64 -22.63 15.63
C ASP A 58 13.28 -21.70 16.68
N ASP A 59 14.48 -21.20 16.42
CA ASP A 59 15.13 -20.22 17.29
C ASP A 59 14.39 -18.88 17.34
N ILE A 60 13.81 -18.43 16.23
CA ILE A 60 12.94 -17.22 16.21
C ILE A 60 11.66 -17.45 17.01
N LEU A 61 11.07 -18.65 16.94
CA LEU A 61 9.88 -19.01 17.72
C LEU A 61 10.18 -19.00 19.22
N LYS A 62 11.31 -19.57 19.65
CA LYS A 62 11.77 -19.47 21.05
C LYS A 62 12.00 -18.01 21.48
N GLN A 63 12.54 -17.18 20.60
CA GLN A 63 12.70 -15.74 20.85
C GLN A 63 11.36 -15.01 20.94
N LYS A 64 10.35 -15.43 20.17
CA LYS A 64 8.99 -14.86 20.25
C LYS A 64 8.41 -15.03 21.65
N GLU A 65 8.57 -16.23 22.21
CA GLU A 65 8.11 -16.56 23.56
C GLU A 65 8.87 -15.77 24.63
N SER A 66 10.20 -15.69 24.55
CA SER A 66 11.01 -14.95 25.53
C SER A 66 10.75 -13.43 25.50
N LEU A 67 10.41 -12.89 24.32
CA LEU A 67 10.02 -11.49 24.13
C LEU A 67 8.56 -11.21 24.50
N ASN A 68 7.79 -12.22 24.93
CA ASN A 68 6.35 -12.11 25.21
C ASN A 68 5.56 -11.46 24.06
N LEU A 69 5.94 -11.74 22.81
CA LEU A 69 5.24 -11.21 21.64
C LEU A 69 3.86 -11.87 21.53
N LYS A 70 2.84 -11.10 21.89
CA LYS A 70 1.46 -11.56 21.80
C LYS A 70 0.98 -11.47 20.36
N GLU A 71 0.32 -12.53 19.92
CA GLU A 71 -0.51 -12.48 18.73
C GLU A 71 -1.67 -11.53 19.03
N ILE A 72 -1.59 -10.32 18.49
CA ILE A 72 -2.73 -9.45 18.43
C ILE A 72 -3.57 -10.04 17.30
N LEU A 73 -4.69 -10.66 17.67
CA LEU A 73 -5.73 -11.01 16.73
C LEU A 73 -6.22 -9.69 16.14
N VAL A 74 -5.60 -9.28 15.03
CA VAL A 74 -6.13 -8.21 14.20
C VAL A 74 -7.34 -8.86 13.54
N GLU A 75 -8.46 -8.92 14.27
CA GLU A 75 -9.73 -8.81 13.58
C GLU A 75 -9.55 -7.67 12.60
N SER A 76 -9.88 -7.87 11.33
CA SER A 76 -9.73 -6.86 10.28
C SER A 76 -10.61 -5.61 10.51
N ASN A 77 -11.06 -5.40 11.74
CA ASN A 77 -11.33 -4.13 12.35
C ASN A 77 -10.02 -3.33 12.43
N GLN A 78 -9.42 -3.01 11.26
CA GLN A 78 -8.81 -1.69 11.15
C GLN A 78 -9.85 -0.75 11.75
N PRO A 79 -9.54 0.02 12.81
CA PRO A 79 -10.41 1.13 13.14
C PRO A 79 -10.49 1.89 11.82
N TRP A 80 -11.68 1.94 11.22
CA TRP A 80 -11.87 2.63 9.97
C TRP A 80 -11.19 3.95 10.17
N LYS A 81 -10.07 4.18 9.48
CA LYS A 81 -9.45 5.50 9.50
C LYS A 81 -10.59 6.39 9.08
N ASP A 82 -11.05 7.26 9.97
CA ASP A 82 -12.18 8.13 9.69
C ASP A 82 -11.90 8.75 8.33
N GLN A 83 -12.65 8.29 7.32
CA GLN A 83 -12.38 8.71 5.97
C GLN A 83 -12.59 10.22 5.97
N PRO A 84 -11.72 11.00 5.31
CA PRO A 84 -11.92 12.43 5.22
C PRO A 84 -13.32 12.67 4.63
N THR A 85 -14.25 13.12 5.46
CA THR A 85 -15.62 13.45 5.06
C THR A 85 -15.64 14.83 4.42
N SER A 86 -16.74 15.23 3.79
CA SER A 86 -16.93 16.61 3.33
C SER A 86 -17.28 17.58 4.47
N LEU A 87 -17.46 17.09 5.70
CA LEU A 87 -17.92 17.88 6.84
C LEU A 87 -16.93 19.00 7.15
N GLU A 88 -17.45 20.22 7.28
CA GLU A 88 -16.65 21.42 7.45
C GLU A 88 -15.84 21.36 8.75
N ASP A 89 -14.54 21.60 8.66
CA ASP A 89 -13.69 21.62 9.85
C ASP A 89 -14.10 22.82 10.71
N ARG A 90 -14.23 22.62 12.03
CA ARG A 90 -14.57 23.70 12.98
C ARG A 90 -13.50 24.79 13.00
N TYR A 91 -12.29 24.45 12.57
CA TYR A 91 -11.19 25.37 12.39
C TYR A 91 -11.07 25.69 10.90
N GLY A 92 -11.37 26.93 10.52
CA GLY A 92 -11.22 27.38 9.13
C GLY A 92 -9.79 27.23 8.61
N MET A 93 -9.65 27.15 7.29
CA MET A 93 -8.35 27.16 6.61
C MET A 93 -7.80 28.59 6.57
N TYR A 94 -6.54 28.80 6.98
CA TYR A 94 -5.88 30.10 6.96
C TYR A 94 -4.78 30.15 5.90
N GLY A 95 -4.60 31.32 5.25
CA GLY A 95 -3.45 31.61 4.40
C GLY A 95 -3.48 30.98 3.01
N ARG A 96 -4.55 30.27 2.64
CA ARG A 96 -4.74 29.66 1.31
C ARG A 96 -5.89 30.28 0.52
N ASP A 97 -6.25 31.52 0.86
CA ASP A 97 -7.36 32.23 0.21
C ASP A 97 -7.12 32.39 -1.29
N LYS A 98 -5.89 32.72 -1.69
CA LYS A 98 -5.49 32.83 -3.11
C LYS A 98 -5.63 31.51 -3.86
N ASP A 99 -5.22 30.40 -3.25
CA ASP A 99 -5.35 29.08 -3.88
C ASP A 99 -6.82 28.69 -4.04
N LYS A 100 -7.64 28.99 -3.03
CA LYS A 100 -9.09 28.77 -3.07
C LYS A 100 -9.73 29.61 -4.18
N GLU A 101 -9.40 30.89 -4.27
CA GLU A 101 -9.90 31.80 -5.32
C GLU A 101 -9.49 31.34 -6.72
N ALA A 102 -8.25 30.87 -6.89
CA ALA A 102 -7.78 30.35 -8.17
C ALA A 102 -8.57 29.10 -8.60
N ILE A 103 -8.82 28.15 -7.69
CA ILE A 103 -9.63 26.97 -7.99
C ILE A 103 -11.08 27.38 -8.27
N MET A 104 -11.67 28.29 -7.48
CA MET A 104 -13.02 28.79 -7.73
C MET A 104 -13.13 29.41 -9.11
N LYS A 105 -12.13 30.19 -9.54
CA LYS A 105 -12.10 30.75 -10.88
C LYS A 105 -12.12 29.65 -11.95
N LEU A 106 -11.30 28.61 -11.82
CA LEU A 106 -11.29 27.47 -12.75
C LEU A 106 -12.61 26.68 -12.77
N VAL A 107 -13.32 26.60 -11.64
CA VAL A 107 -14.63 25.95 -11.56
C VAL A 107 -15.73 26.80 -12.20
N LEU A 108 -15.62 28.12 -12.12
CA LEU A 108 -16.61 29.07 -12.64
C LEU A 108 -16.41 29.40 -14.12
N GLU A 109 -15.18 29.32 -14.60
CA GLU A 109 -14.86 29.55 -16.00
C GLU A 109 -15.15 28.30 -16.81
N ASP A 110 -16.19 28.38 -17.64
CA ASP A 110 -16.53 27.36 -18.62
C ASP A 110 -15.50 27.39 -19.76
N ASN A 111 -14.31 26.85 -19.50
CA ASN A 111 -13.22 26.68 -20.46
C ASN A 111 -13.35 25.35 -21.21
N THR A 112 -14.58 24.85 -21.38
CA THR A 112 -14.81 23.65 -22.16
C THR A 112 -14.68 24.02 -23.63
N ASP A 113 -13.55 23.69 -24.26
CA ASP A 113 -13.35 23.76 -25.71
C ASP A 113 -14.22 22.69 -26.44
N GLY A 114 -15.48 22.50 -26.01
CA GLY A 114 -16.39 21.44 -26.45
C GLY A 114 -16.32 20.14 -25.64
N GLU A 115 -15.55 20.08 -24.54
CA GLU A 115 -15.47 18.91 -23.65
C GLU A 115 -16.58 18.93 -22.59
N GLU A 116 -17.30 17.82 -22.38
CA GLU A 116 -18.40 17.74 -21.40
C GLU A 116 -17.91 17.65 -19.93
N VAL A 117 -16.61 17.45 -19.71
CA VAL A 117 -16.03 17.18 -18.38
C VAL A 117 -14.76 17.99 -18.14
N SER A 118 -14.69 18.70 -17.01
CA SER A 118 -13.49 19.42 -16.56
C SER A 118 -12.88 18.77 -15.31
N VAL A 119 -11.55 18.71 -15.24
CA VAL A 119 -10.79 18.12 -14.14
C VAL A 119 -9.77 19.12 -13.60
N ILE A 120 -9.81 19.36 -12.28
CA ILE A 120 -8.88 20.27 -11.58
C ILE A 120 -8.02 19.47 -10.58
N PRO A 121 -6.77 19.11 -10.92
CA PRO A 121 -5.91 18.35 -10.02
C PRO A 121 -5.27 19.23 -8.93
N ILE A 122 -5.25 18.74 -7.68
CA ILE A 122 -4.53 19.37 -6.56
C ILE A 122 -3.35 18.49 -6.16
N VAL A 123 -2.13 18.94 -6.45
CA VAL A 123 -0.89 18.17 -6.25
C VAL A 123 0.00 18.82 -5.19
N GLY A 124 0.76 18.01 -4.46
CA GLY A 124 1.68 18.49 -3.42
C GLY A 124 2.06 17.39 -2.43
N MET A 125 3.01 17.69 -1.55
CA MET A 125 3.51 16.74 -0.54
C MET A 125 2.41 16.26 0.44
N GLY A 126 2.65 15.12 1.10
CA GLY A 126 1.79 14.65 2.19
C GLY A 126 1.69 15.68 3.31
N GLY A 127 0.51 15.82 3.92
CA GLY A 127 0.30 16.75 5.04
C GLY A 127 0.14 18.24 4.69
N VAL A 128 0.33 18.66 3.44
CA VAL A 128 0.23 20.08 3.02
C VAL A 128 -1.21 20.65 2.98
N GLY A 129 -2.22 19.86 3.38
CA GLY A 129 -3.61 20.32 3.41
C GLY A 129 -4.35 20.34 2.06
N LYS A 130 -3.98 19.46 1.11
CA LYS A 130 -4.68 19.35 -0.20
C LYS A 130 -6.18 19.05 -0.04
N THR A 131 -6.49 18.03 0.75
CA THR A 131 -7.88 17.62 1.04
C THR A 131 -8.65 18.72 1.77
N THR A 132 -7.98 19.48 2.65
CA THR A 132 -8.55 20.64 3.34
C THR A 132 -8.92 21.75 2.35
N LEU A 133 -8.05 22.06 1.38
CA LEU A 133 -8.32 23.03 0.32
C LEU A 133 -9.50 22.60 -0.56
N ALA A 134 -9.49 21.34 -1.03
CA ALA A 134 -10.58 20.79 -1.84
C ALA A 134 -11.92 20.86 -1.11
N ARG A 135 -11.94 20.53 0.19
CA ARG A 135 -13.14 20.62 1.03
C ARG A 135 -13.63 22.06 1.20
N SER A 136 -12.72 23.02 1.37
CA SER A 136 -13.07 24.45 1.48
C SER A 136 -13.71 24.99 0.20
N VAL A 137 -13.25 24.54 -0.97
CA VAL A 137 -13.88 24.84 -2.27
C VAL A 137 -15.24 24.14 -2.37
N TYR A 138 -15.30 22.84 -2.10
CA TYR A 138 -16.52 22.02 -2.19
C TYR A 138 -17.69 22.59 -1.35
N ASN A 139 -17.40 23.06 -0.14
CA ASN A 139 -18.39 23.63 0.77
C ASN A 139 -18.72 25.10 0.49
N ASP A 140 -18.03 25.75 -0.46
CA ASP A 140 -18.27 27.16 -0.77
C ASP A 140 -19.72 27.38 -1.23
N GLY A 141 -20.36 28.40 -0.65
CA GLY A 141 -21.76 28.71 -0.91
C GLY A 141 -22.03 29.05 -2.37
N LYS A 142 -21.04 29.61 -3.10
CA LYS A 142 -21.18 29.95 -4.52
C LYS A 142 -21.41 28.72 -5.38
N LEU A 143 -20.81 27.58 -5.04
CA LEU A 143 -20.97 26.34 -5.81
C LEU A 143 -22.36 25.70 -5.64
N LYS A 144 -23.09 26.02 -4.58
CA LYS A 144 -24.47 25.52 -4.38
C LYS A 144 -25.45 26.06 -5.42
N GLN A 145 -25.12 27.18 -6.06
CA GLN A 145 -25.98 27.81 -7.07
C GLN A 145 -25.64 27.33 -8.50
N ILE A 146 -24.58 26.54 -8.66
CA ILE A 146 -23.99 26.20 -9.96
C ILE A 146 -24.10 24.71 -10.22
N PHE A 147 -23.91 23.89 -9.19
CA PHE A 147 -24.02 22.44 -9.29
C PHE A 147 -25.30 21.97 -8.60
N ASP A 148 -26.20 21.35 -9.38
CA ASP A 148 -27.40 20.70 -8.86
C ASP A 148 -27.06 19.53 -7.92
N LEU A 149 -25.97 18.83 -8.23
CA LEU A 149 -25.47 17.70 -7.45
C LEU A 149 -23.98 17.85 -7.16
N LYS A 150 -23.60 17.56 -5.92
CA LYS A 150 -22.21 17.48 -5.49
C LYS A 150 -21.99 16.18 -4.72
N THR A 151 -20.88 15.52 -4.99
CA THR A 151 -20.49 14.28 -4.30
C THR A 151 -19.06 14.37 -3.81
N TRP A 152 -18.77 13.70 -2.69
CA TRP A 152 -17.44 13.59 -2.12
C TRP A 152 -17.12 12.12 -1.86
N VAL A 153 -16.06 11.61 -2.48
CA VAL A 153 -15.67 10.21 -2.41
C VAL A 153 -14.24 10.12 -1.90
N CYS A 154 -14.01 9.28 -0.89
CA CYS A 154 -12.68 8.91 -0.44
C CYS A 154 -12.30 7.56 -1.05
N VAL A 155 -11.16 7.51 -1.74
CA VAL A 155 -10.58 6.26 -2.26
C VAL A 155 -9.24 6.07 -1.55
N SER A 156 -9.07 4.94 -0.85
CA SER A 156 -7.88 4.61 -0.05
C SER A 156 -7.33 3.25 -0.43
#